data_AF-A0A832WPP5-F1
#
_entry.id   AF-A0A832WPP5-F1
#
_cell.length_a   1.000
_cell.length_b   1.000
_cell.length_c   1.000
_cell.angle_alpha   90.00
_cell.angle_beta   90.00
_cell.angle_gamma   90.00
#
_symmetry.space_group_name_H-M   'P 1'
#
loop_
_entity.id
_entity.type
_entity.pdbx_description
1 polymer ?
#
loop_
_entity_poly.entity_id
_entity_poly.type
_entity_poly.pdbx_seq_one_letter_code
_entity_poly.pdbx_strand_id
1 'polypeptide(L)'
;ILLTSLFQKSTIPKQKTAPLTITNKNTAKAVSASTGMGIVAAFLPGFGSSQAAIIATQIVGKIGDEGFLCLVGGINTANMLVSIATAYTLSKARNGAIVVVNQLIESITFQDMIVFIILALITGGIATLLAILISKKFSSLITKLDYTNTVATIIVFITVLTFIFDRHIGLIILITSTGVGLIASSLNIGKNHLMGCLIVPVILFFIL
;
A
#
# COMPACT_ATOMS: atom_id res chain seq x y z
N ILE A 1 11.35 -10.87 1.80
CA ILE A 1 11.25 -10.29 3.18
C ILE A 1 10.78 -11.37 4.14
N LEU A 2 9.61 -11.98 3.93
CA LEU A 2 9.12 -13.04 4.83
C LEU A 2 10.10 -14.21 4.94
N LEU A 3 10.54 -14.75 3.80
CA LEU A 3 11.49 -15.86 3.78
C LEU A 3 12.84 -15.50 4.44
N THR A 4 13.39 -14.31 4.14
CA THR A 4 14.61 -13.81 4.79
C THR A 4 14.44 -13.64 6.29
N SER A 5 13.25 -13.23 6.76
CA SER A 5 12.97 -13.05 8.18
C SER A 5 12.94 -14.36 8.96
N LEU A 6 12.49 -15.46 8.33
CA LEU A 6 12.55 -16.79 8.95
C LEU A 6 14.00 -17.21 9.23
N PHE A 7 14.91 -16.94 8.28
CA PHE A 7 16.33 -17.25 8.46
C PHE A 7 17.01 -16.35 9.51
N GLN A 8 16.52 -15.14 9.72
CA GLN A 8 17.09 -14.16 10.65
C GLN A 8 16.58 -14.26 12.09
N LYS A 9 15.64 -15.18 12.39
CA LYS A 9 15.02 -15.36 13.72
C LYS A 9 14.65 -14.02 14.39
N SER A 10 14.03 -13.13 13.63
CA SER A 10 13.66 -11.81 14.13
C SER A 10 12.65 -11.92 15.28
N THR A 11 12.72 -11.01 16.26
CA THR A 11 11.79 -10.95 17.39
C THR A 11 11.03 -9.63 17.39
N ILE A 12 9.78 -9.67 17.85
CA ILE A 12 8.95 -8.47 17.95
C ILE A 12 9.39 -7.69 19.19
N PRO A 13 9.82 -6.41 19.04
CA PRO A 13 10.24 -5.61 20.19
C PRO A 13 9.06 -5.26 21.09
N LYS A 14 9.33 -5.01 22.38
CA LYS A 14 8.33 -4.56 23.35
C LYS A 14 7.72 -3.24 22.87
N GLN A 15 6.39 -3.21 22.72
CA GLN A 15 5.66 -2.03 22.30
C GLN A 15 5.56 -1.03 23.46
N LYS A 16 5.80 0.26 23.17
CA LYS A 16 5.61 1.36 24.11
C LYS A 16 4.53 2.29 23.54
N THR A 17 3.54 2.65 24.35
CA THR A 17 2.55 3.67 23.98
C THR A 17 3.14 5.05 24.28
N ALA A 18 4.04 5.51 23.41
CA ALA A 18 4.55 6.88 23.43
C ALA A 18 3.66 7.78 22.55
N PRO A 19 3.57 9.09 22.86
CA PRO A 19 2.98 10.04 21.93
C PRO A 19 3.77 10.09 20.61
N LEU A 20 3.10 10.46 19.52
CA LEU A 20 3.76 10.70 18.25
C LEU A 20 4.84 11.77 18.41
N THR A 21 6.02 11.53 17.85
CA THR A 21 7.18 12.42 17.89
C THR A 21 7.27 13.35 16.67
N ILE A 22 6.43 13.13 15.66
CA ILE A 22 6.37 13.95 14.45
C ILE A 22 6.04 15.41 14.75
N THR A 23 6.85 16.31 14.18
CA THR A 23 6.62 17.76 14.31
C THR A 23 5.53 18.25 13.35
N ASN A 24 4.79 19.30 13.73
CA ASN A 24 3.76 19.90 12.86
C ASN A 24 4.29 20.28 11.47
N LYS A 25 5.54 20.74 11.38
CA LYS A 25 6.20 21.05 10.10
C LYS A 25 6.34 19.80 9.23
N ASN A 26 6.77 18.68 9.80
CA ASN A 26 6.91 17.41 9.08
C ASN A 26 5.55 16.80 8.74
N THR A 27 4.54 16.96 9.60
CA THR A 27 3.16 16.57 9.31
C THR A 27 2.60 17.34 8.11
N ALA A 28 2.71 18.66 8.11
CA ALA A 28 2.23 19.50 7.00
C ALA A 28 2.93 19.15 5.68
N LYS A 29 4.24 18.93 5.74
CA LYS A 29 5.08 18.44 4.64
C LYS A 29 4.61 17.08 4.11
N ALA A 30 4.39 16.11 4.99
CA ALA A 30 3.92 14.78 4.63
C ALA A 30 2.53 14.84 4.00
N VAL A 31 1.60 15.57 4.61
CA VAL A 31 0.22 15.70 4.12
C VAL A 31 0.18 16.38 2.75
N SER A 32 0.85 17.53 2.57
CA SER A 32 0.81 18.26 1.30
C SER A 32 1.39 17.44 0.14
N ALA A 33 2.52 16.77 0.37
CA ALA A 33 3.13 15.90 -0.64
C ALA A 33 2.31 14.64 -0.88
N SER A 34 1.65 14.11 0.16
CA SER A 34 0.80 12.93 0.02
C SER A 34 -0.40 13.19 -0.89
N THR A 35 -1.01 14.37 -0.80
CA THR A 35 -2.13 14.76 -1.67
C THR A 35 -1.69 14.85 -3.13
N GLY A 36 -0.58 15.55 -3.40
CA GLY A 36 -0.05 15.69 -4.76
C GLY A 36 0.38 14.35 -5.37
N MET A 37 1.19 13.58 -4.63
CA MET A 37 1.67 12.29 -5.12
C MET A 37 0.60 11.22 -5.17
N GLY A 38 -0.44 11.31 -4.33
CA GLY A 38 -1.61 10.44 -4.39
C GLY A 38 -2.41 10.63 -5.68
N ILE A 39 -2.57 11.87 -6.15
CA ILE A 39 -3.18 12.15 -7.46
C ILE A 39 -2.31 11.56 -8.57
N VAL A 40 -1.01 11.85 -8.57
CA VAL A 40 -0.08 11.33 -9.60
C VAL A 40 -0.13 9.80 -9.65
N ALA A 41 -0.12 9.14 -8.49
CA ALA A 41 -0.18 7.68 -8.39
C ALA A 41 -1.51 7.08 -8.87
N ALA A 42 -2.62 7.81 -8.73
CA ALA A 42 -3.91 7.36 -9.23
C ALA A 42 -3.98 7.36 -10.77
N PHE A 43 -3.28 8.29 -11.42
CA PHE A 43 -3.30 8.44 -12.88
C PHE A 43 -2.26 7.56 -13.58
N LEU A 44 -1.05 7.44 -13.03
CA LEU A 44 0.06 6.74 -13.67
C LEU A 44 -0.07 5.21 -13.51
N PRO A 45 -0.27 4.45 -14.61
CA PRO A 45 -0.32 3.00 -14.54
C PRO A 45 1.05 2.43 -14.14
N GLY A 46 1.05 1.35 -13.35
CA GLY A 46 2.28 0.76 -12.81
C GLY A 46 2.96 1.56 -11.67
N PHE A 47 2.44 2.74 -11.32
CA PHE A 47 3.01 3.60 -10.29
C PHE A 47 2.30 3.44 -8.94
N GLY A 48 2.84 2.59 -8.07
CA GLY A 48 2.23 2.30 -6.76
C GLY A 48 2.55 3.32 -5.67
N SER A 49 1.79 3.28 -4.56
CA SER A 49 1.93 4.19 -3.41
C SER A 49 3.33 4.20 -2.79
N SER A 50 4.06 3.07 -2.84
CA SER A 50 5.44 3.00 -2.36
C SER A 50 6.41 3.84 -3.20
N GLN A 51 6.24 3.86 -4.52
CA GLN A 51 7.07 4.67 -5.42
C GLN A 51 6.73 6.15 -5.28
N ALA A 52 5.43 6.44 -5.20
CA ALA A 52 4.92 7.77 -4.91
C ALA A 52 5.50 8.33 -3.61
N ALA A 53 5.57 7.51 -2.55
CA ALA A 53 6.14 7.90 -1.27
C ALA A 53 7.64 8.18 -1.36
N ILE A 54 8.41 7.38 -2.10
CA ILE A 54 9.86 7.60 -2.29
C ILE A 54 10.10 8.93 -3.00
N ILE A 55 9.39 9.18 -4.10
CA ILE A 55 9.50 10.44 -4.84
C ILE A 55 9.07 11.62 -3.96
N ALA A 56 7.96 11.51 -3.23
CA ALA A 56 7.57 12.53 -2.26
C ALA A 56 8.67 12.79 -1.22
N THR A 57 9.31 11.75 -0.66
CA THR A 57 10.40 11.97 0.31
C THR A 57 11.62 12.67 -0.30
N GLN A 58 11.90 12.46 -1.59
CA GLN A 58 12.97 13.19 -2.29
C GLN A 58 12.63 14.67 -2.44
N ILE A 59 11.36 15.01 -2.68
CA ILE A 59 10.88 16.40 -2.82
C ILE A 59 10.86 17.12 -1.47
N VAL A 60 10.38 16.44 -0.43
CA VAL A 60 10.02 17.09 0.85
C VAL A 60 11.15 17.01 1.89
N GLY A 61 12.11 16.12 1.65
CA GLY A 61 13.26 15.86 2.49
C GLY A 61 12.97 14.91 3.66
N LYS A 62 13.88 14.91 4.65
CA LYS A 62 13.79 14.03 5.83
C LYS A 62 12.60 14.41 6.71
N ILE A 63 11.58 13.56 6.72
CA ILE A 63 10.36 13.71 7.55
C ILE A 63 10.28 12.70 8.72
N GLY A 64 11.29 11.82 8.85
CA GLY A 64 11.34 10.75 9.87
C GLY A 64 10.40 9.59 9.57
N ASP A 65 10.47 8.52 10.37
CA ASP A 65 9.71 7.29 10.14
C ASP A 65 8.20 7.51 10.32
N GLU A 66 7.80 8.25 11.35
CA GLU A 66 6.39 8.61 11.56
C GLU A 66 5.84 9.50 10.44
N GLY A 67 6.66 10.44 9.93
CA GLY A 67 6.31 11.27 8.78
C GLY A 67 6.19 10.46 7.50
N PHE A 68 7.07 9.48 7.31
CA PHE A 68 6.98 8.56 6.18
C PHE A 68 5.70 7.71 6.24
N LEU A 69 5.33 7.20 7.42
CA LEU A 69 4.06 6.49 7.61
C LEU A 69 2.84 7.38 7.33
N CYS A 70 2.87 8.63 7.79
CA CYS A 70 1.83 9.62 7.50
C CYS A 70 1.73 9.90 5.99
N LEU A 71 2.87 10.06 5.31
CA LEU A 71 2.95 10.26 3.87
C LEU A 71 2.35 9.08 3.09
N VAL A 72 2.77 7.84 3.38
CA VAL A 72 2.28 6.63 2.71
C VAL A 72 0.77 6.46 2.93
N GLY A 73 0.30 6.66 4.16
CA GLY A 73 -1.12 6.61 4.49
C GLY A 73 -1.93 7.67 3.73
N GLY A 74 -1.43 8.92 3.71
CA GLY A 74 -2.03 10.03 2.97
C GLY A 74 -2.12 9.77 1.47
N ILE A 75 -1.06 9.21 0.87
CA ILE A 75 -1.03 8.86 -0.56
C ILE A 75 -2.13 7.85 -0.87
N ASN A 76 -2.29 6.83 -0.02
CA ASN A 76 -3.30 5.81 -0.24
C ASN A 76 -4.73 6.36 -0.11
N THR A 77 -4.96 7.24 0.87
CA THR A 77 -6.26 7.93 1.05
C THR A 77 -6.57 8.84 -0.12
N ALA A 78 -5.61 9.66 -0.56
CA ALA A 78 -5.75 10.52 -1.73
C ALA A 78 -6.01 9.68 -2.99
N ASN A 79 -5.26 8.60 -3.20
CA ASN A 79 -5.45 7.67 -4.32
C ASN A 79 -6.86 7.06 -4.32
N MET A 80 -7.41 6.69 -3.16
CA MET A 80 -8.79 6.19 -3.06
C MET A 80 -9.83 7.22 -3.50
N LEU A 81 -9.72 8.47 -3.01
CA LEU A 81 -10.64 9.55 -3.39
C LEU A 81 -10.53 9.89 -4.88
N VAL A 82 -9.31 9.97 -5.41
CA VAL A 82 -9.06 10.22 -6.83
C VAL A 82 -9.56 9.04 -7.67
N SER A 83 -9.42 7.80 -7.18
CA SER A 83 -9.94 6.62 -7.87
C SER A 83 -11.44 6.70 -8.11
N ILE A 84 -12.23 7.21 -7.14
CA ILE A 84 -13.68 7.45 -7.31
C ILE A 84 -13.92 8.47 -8.42
N ALA A 85 -13.19 9.59 -8.42
CA ALA A 85 -13.30 10.62 -9.45
C ALA A 85 -12.89 10.11 -10.85
N THR A 86 -11.85 9.28 -10.94
CA THR A 86 -11.42 8.66 -12.21
C THR A 86 -12.39 7.58 -12.68
N ALA A 87 -13.08 6.90 -11.77
CA ALA A 87 -14.11 5.93 -12.12
C ALA A 87 -15.28 6.62 -12.82
N TYR A 88 -15.69 7.79 -12.31
CA TYR A 88 -16.68 8.65 -12.96
C TYR A 88 -16.20 9.24 -14.30
N THR A 89 -15.03 9.89 -14.31
CA THR A 89 -14.59 10.66 -15.49
C THR A 89 -13.99 9.81 -16.62
N LEU A 90 -13.25 8.75 -16.28
CA LEU A 90 -12.53 7.92 -17.25
C LEU A 90 -13.19 6.55 -17.45
N SER A 91 -14.21 6.18 -16.67
CA SER A 91 -14.79 4.83 -16.66
C SER A 91 -13.73 3.74 -16.44
N LYS A 92 -12.67 4.06 -15.70
CA LYS A 92 -11.55 3.15 -15.40
C LYS A 92 -11.44 2.94 -13.89
N ALA A 93 -11.40 1.67 -13.49
CA ALA A 93 -11.10 1.30 -12.12
C ALA A 93 -9.59 1.34 -11.87
N ARG A 94 -9.18 1.97 -10.77
CA ARG A 94 -7.77 2.09 -10.34
C ARG A 94 -7.45 1.31 -9.07
N ASN A 95 -8.46 0.77 -8.41
CA ASN A 95 -8.32 -0.12 -7.26
C ASN A 95 -9.41 -1.20 -7.28
N GLY A 96 -9.19 -2.30 -6.55
CA GLY A 96 -10.07 -3.46 -6.57
C GLY A 96 -11.50 -3.17 -6.10
N ALA A 97 -11.70 -2.24 -5.15
CA ALA A 97 -13.04 -1.87 -4.70
C ALA A 97 -13.85 -1.22 -5.82
N ILE A 98 -13.24 -0.30 -6.58
CA ILE A 98 -13.87 0.34 -7.73
C ILE A 98 -14.09 -0.65 -8.88
N VAL A 99 -13.21 -1.65 -9.06
CA VAL A 99 -13.44 -2.73 -10.04
C VAL A 99 -14.76 -3.44 -9.74
N VAL A 100 -15.01 -3.79 -8.49
CA VAL A 100 -16.25 -4.45 -8.08
C VAL A 100 -17.45 -3.52 -8.24
N VAL A 101 -17.33 -2.24 -7.87
CA VAL A 101 -18.41 -1.26 -8.09
C VAL A 101 -18.78 -1.14 -9.56
N ASN A 102 -17.79 -1.05 -10.46
CA ASN A 102 -18.01 -1.00 -11.91
C ASN A 102 -18.61 -2.29 -12.49
N GLN A 103 -18.50 -3.43 -11.79
CA GLN A 103 -19.18 -4.67 -12.16
C GLN A 103 -20.63 -4.70 -11.69
N LEU A 104 -20.95 -3.97 -10.62
CA LEU A 104 -22.29 -3.91 -10.03
C LEU A 104 -23.16 -2.80 -10.64
N ILE A 105 -22.54 -1.71 -11.10
CA ILE A 105 -23.20 -0.52 -11.62
C ILE A 105 -22.64 -0.25 -13.03
N GLU A 106 -23.51 -0.20 -14.04
CA GLU A 106 -23.10 -0.03 -15.45
C GLU A 106 -22.38 1.30 -15.70
N SER A 107 -22.82 2.38 -15.06
CA SER A 107 -22.18 3.69 -15.15
C SER A 107 -22.32 4.47 -13.85
N ILE A 108 -21.22 5.03 -13.36
CA ILE A 108 -21.22 5.93 -12.21
C ILE A 108 -21.72 7.29 -12.69
N THR A 109 -22.82 7.78 -12.12
CA THR A 109 -23.31 9.14 -12.39
C THR A 109 -22.59 10.17 -11.52
N PHE A 110 -22.77 11.47 -11.83
CA PHE A 110 -22.23 12.55 -10.99
C PHE A 110 -22.78 12.50 -9.55
N GLN A 111 -24.05 12.12 -9.40
CA GLN A 111 -24.68 11.96 -8.09
C GLN A 111 -24.04 10.81 -7.31
N ASP A 112 -23.80 9.66 -7.95
CA ASP A 112 -23.14 8.51 -7.32
C ASP A 112 -21.72 8.85 -6.88
N MET A 113 -20.98 9.58 -7.71
CA MET A 113 -19.63 10.05 -7.37
C MET A 113 -19.63 10.90 -6.10
N ILE A 114 -20.56 11.85 -5.98
CA ILE A 114 -20.69 12.69 -4.77
C ILE A 114 -21.03 11.82 -3.55
N VAL A 115 -21.99 10.90 -3.69
CA VAL A 115 -22.38 9.98 -2.62
C VAL A 115 -21.19 9.14 -2.16
N PHE A 116 -20.40 8.59 -3.10
CA PHE A 116 -19.22 7.80 -2.78
C PHE A 116 -18.12 8.62 -2.10
N ILE A 117 -17.91 9.87 -2.50
CA ILE A 117 -16.94 10.75 -1.82
C ILE A 117 -17.37 11.03 -0.37
N ILE A 118 -18.66 11.34 -0.16
CA ILE A 118 -19.20 11.58 1.19
C ILE A 118 -19.07 10.32 2.05
N LEU A 119 -19.45 9.16 1.51
CA LEU A 119 -19.31 7.89 2.21
C LEU A 119 -17.85 7.56 2.50
N ALA A 120 -16.92 7.82 1.57
CA ALA A 120 -15.49 7.60 1.78
C ALA A 120 -14.94 8.47 2.91
N LEU A 121 -15.39 9.73 3.04
CA LEU A 121 -14.98 10.62 4.13
C LEU A 121 -15.54 10.16 5.48
N ILE A 122 -16.82 9.81 5.54
CA ILE A 122 -17.47 9.32 6.77
C ILE A 122 -16.84 8.01 7.22
N THR A 123 -16.74 7.03 6.31
CA THR A 123 -16.17 5.71 6.59
C THR A 123 -14.69 5.81 6.93
N GLY A 124 -13.92 6.66 6.23
CA GLY A 124 -12.53 6.95 6.54
C GLY A 124 -12.36 7.52 7.96
N GLY A 125 -13.20 8.49 8.34
CA GLY A 125 -13.22 9.05 9.70
C GLY A 125 -13.46 7.98 10.76
N ILE A 126 -14.53 7.19 10.61
CA ILE A 126 -14.85 6.08 11.53
C ILE A 126 -13.72 5.06 11.55
N ALA A 127 -13.17 4.68 10.40
CA ALA A 127 -12.07 3.72 10.28
C ALA A 127 -10.81 4.21 10.99
N THR A 128 -10.50 5.52 10.95
CA THR A 128 -9.34 6.07 11.69
C THR A 128 -9.50 5.95 13.20
N LEU A 129 -10.69 6.25 13.73
CA LEU A 129 -10.99 6.11 15.16
C LEU A 129 -10.90 4.64 15.59
N LEU A 130 -11.51 3.74 14.81
CA LEU A 130 -11.42 2.30 15.04
C LEU A 130 -9.98 1.80 14.97
N ALA A 131 -9.20 2.24 13.98
CA ALA A 131 -7.80 1.86 13.82
C ALA A 131 -6.96 2.28 15.03
N ILE A 132 -7.18 3.46 15.61
CA ILE A 132 -6.50 3.91 16.83
C ILE A 132 -6.86 3.02 18.02
N LEU A 133 -8.13 2.64 18.19
CA LEU A 133 -8.57 1.77 19.28
C LEU A 133 -8.01 0.34 19.13
N ILE A 134 -8.13 -0.23 17.93
CA ILE A 134 -7.68 -1.58 17.62
C ILE A 134 -6.15 -1.66 17.72
N SER A 135 -5.41 -0.68 17.20
CA SER A 135 -3.95 -0.68 17.23
C SER A 135 -3.38 -0.68 18.65
N LYS A 136 -4.00 0.04 19.60
CA LYS A 136 -3.60 0.02 21.03
C LYS A 136 -3.77 -1.36 21.66
N LYS A 137 -4.87 -2.06 21.35
CA LYS A 137 -5.10 -3.42 21.86
C LYS A 137 -4.16 -4.42 21.17
N PHE A 138 -3.99 -4.27 19.87
CA PHE A 138 -3.16 -5.14 19.04
C PHE A 138 -1.67 -5.00 19.37
N SER A 139 -1.17 -3.81 19.70
CA SER A 139 0.24 -3.60 20.08
C SER A 139 0.63 -4.38 21.34
N SER A 140 -0.28 -4.58 22.29
CA SER A 140 -0.04 -5.47 23.43
C SER A 140 -0.04 -6.94 23.01
N LEU A 141 -1.01 -7.35 22.17
CA LEU A 141 -1.15 -8.73 21.73
C LEU A 141 0.04 -9.21 20.87
N ILE A 142 0.52 -8.37 19.95
CA ILE A 142 1.57 -8.75 19.00
C ILE A 142 2.89 -9.09 19.70
N THR A 143 3.17 -8.50 20.87
CA THR A 143 4.37 -8.84 21.67
C THR A 143 4.36 -10.28 22.22
N LYS A 144 3.19 -10.93 22.28
CA LYS A 144 3.04 -12.31 22.75
C LYS A 144 3.12 -13.34 21.62
N LEU A 145 3.10 -12.88 20.36
CA LEU A 145 3.13 -13.77 19.21
C LEU A 145 4.57 -14.16 18.89
N ASP A 146 4.77 -15.45 18.58
CA ASP A 146 6.01 -15.89 17.97
C ASP A 146 6.06 -15.35 16.54
N TYR A 147 7.04 -14.49 16.28
CA TYR A 147 7.25 -13.88 14.99
C TYR A 147 7.49 -14.93 13.90
N THR A 148 8.21 -16.00 14.22
CA THR A 148 8.55 -17.08 13.27
C THR A 148 7.30 -17.81 12.82
N ASN A 149 6.44 -18.19 13.77
CA ASN A 149 5.17 -18.87 13.46
C ASN A 149 4.22 -17.95 12.68
N THR A 150 4.22 -16.65 12.99
CA THR A 150 3.42 -15.66 12.26
C THR A 150 3.86 -15.57 10.80
N VAL A 151 5.17 -15.43 10.55
CA VAL A 151 5.73 -15.37 9.19
C VAL A 151 5.48 -16.67 8.43
N ALA A 152 5.67 -17.83 9.07
CA ALA A 152 5.40 -19.12 8.46
C ALA A 152 3.92 -19.27 8.06
N THR A 153 3.00 -18.84 8.93
CA THR A 153 1.56 -18.84 8.65
C THR A 153 1.22 -17.98 7.44
N ILE A 154 1.82 -16.79 7.32
CA ILE A 154 1.62 -15.90 6.17
C ILE A 154 2.12 -16.56 4.88
N ILE A 155 3.30 -17.19 4.91
CA ILE A 155 3.86 -17.87 3.73
C ILE A 155 2.94 -19.02 3.28
N VAL A 156 2.49 -19.85 4.23
CA VAL A 156 1.55 -20.94 3.93
C VAL A 156 0.26 -20.38 3.35
N PHE A 157 -0.31 -19.35 3.97
CA PHE A 157 -1.55 -18.71 3.52
C PHE A 157 -1.43 -18.17 2.08
N ILE A 158 -0.35 -17.44 1.77
CA ILE A 158 -0.10 -16.93 0.41
C ILE A 158 0.06 -18.10 -0.58
N THR A 159 0.82 -19.13 -0.21
CA THR A 159 1.03 -20.30 -1.08
C THR A 159 -0.28 -21.02 -1.40
N VAL A 160 -1.14 -21.20 -0.40
CA VAL A 160 -2.46 -21.82 -0.56
C VAL A 160 -3.38 -20.95 -1.42
N LEU A 161 -3.43 -19.63 -1.18
CA LEU A 161 -4.22 -18.73 -2.02
C LEU A 161 -3.76 -18.76 -3.48
N THR A 162 -2.45 -18.69 -3.73
CA THR A 162 -1.90 -18.79 -5.08
C THR A 162 -2.28 -20.11 -5.75
N PHE A 163 -2.25 -21.22 -5.01
CA PHE A 163 -2.69 -22.50 -5.55
C PHE A 163 -4.19 -22.55 -5.87
N ILE A 164 -5.04 -21.94 -5.04
CA ILE A 164 -6.49 -21.92 -5.28
C ILE A 164 -6.83 -21.12 -6.54
N PHE A 165 -6.22 -19.94 -6.72
CA PHE A 165 -6.54 -19.05 -7.85
C PHE A 165 -5.86 -19.46 -9.15
N ASP A 166 -4.56 -19.78 -9.11
CA ASP A 166 -3.70 -19.94 -10.29
C ASP A 166 -3.21 -21.38 -10.48
N ARG A 167 -3.62 -22.31 -9.60
CA ARG A 167 -3.23 -23.73 -9.60
C ARG A 167 -1.70 -23.89 -9.60
N HIS A 168 -1.19 -24.86 -10.37
CA HIS A 168 0.23 -25.18 -10.42
C HIS A 168 1.07 -24.08 -11.07
N ILE A 169 0.51 -23.35 -12.04
CA ILE A 169 1.23 -22.27 -12.76
C ILE A 169 1.55 -21.14 -11.77
N GLY A 170 0.60 -20.78 -10.91
CA GLY A 170 0.83 -19.78 -9.87
C GLY A 170 1.98 -20.12 -8.92
N LEU A 171 2.14 -21.39 -8.56
CA LEU A 171 3.24 -21.82 -7.70
C LEU A 171 4.60 -21.63 -8.36
N ILE A 172 4.72 -21.91 -9.66
CA ILE A 172 5.96 -21.66 -10.41
C ILE A 172 6.27 -20.17 -10.41
N ILE A 173 5.27 -19.32 -10.67
CA ILE A 173 5.41 -17.86 -10.65
C ILE A 173 5.79 -17.35 -9.25
N LEU A 174 5.21 -17.93 -8.19
CA LEU A 174 5.51 -17.56 -6.81
C LEU A 174 6.97 -17.88 -6.47
N ILE A 175 7.46 -19.05 -6.86
CA ILE A 175 8.86 -19.47 -6.61
C ILE A 175 9.82 -18.56 -7.37
N THR A 176 9.59 -18.33 -8.67
CA THR A 176 10.48 -17.48 -9.49
C THR A 176 10.48 -16.03 -8.99
N SER A 177 9.31 -15.47 -8.70
CA SER A 177 9.17 -14.11 -8.15
C SER A 177 9.82 -13.97 -6.79
N THR A 178 9.72 -15.00 -5.94
CA THR A 178 10.43 -15.04 -4.65
C THR A 178 11.94 -15.01 -4.86
N GLY A 179 12.47 -15.79 -5.80
CA GLY A 179 13.89 -15.77 -6.17
C GLY A 179 14.38 -14.38 -6.60
N VAL A 180 13.64 -13.73 -7.50
CA VAL A 180 13.96 -12.35 -7.95
C VAL A 180 13.92 -11.37 -6.77
N GLY A 181 12.94 -11.49 -5.88
CA GLY A 181 12.84 -10.66 -4.68
C GLY A 181 13.99 -10.88 -3.67
N LEU A 182 14.51 -12.10 -3.58
CA LEU A 182 15.67 -12.43 -2.76
C LEU A 182 16.95 -11.80 -3.31
N ILE A 183 17.15 -11.80 -4.63
CA ILE A 183 18.31 -11.16 -5.29
C ILE A 183 18.38 -9.68 -4.94
N ALA A 184 17.27 -8.96 -5.03
CA ALA A 184 17.24 -7.54 -4.63
C ALA A 184 17.60 -7.36 -3.15
N SER A 185 17.18 -8.29 -2.29
CA SER A 185 17.48 -8.24 -0.86
C SER A 185 18.93 -8.59 -0.54
N SER A 186 19.57 -9.51 -1.26
CA SER A 186 20.97 -9.89 -1.04
C SER A 186 21.95 -8.84 -1.57
N LEU A 187 21.57 -8.10 -2.61
CA LEU A 187 22.36 -7.01 -3.17
C LEU A 187 22.21 -5.69 -2.38
N ASN A 188 21.39 -5.66 -1.31
CA ASN A 188 21.06 -4.44 -0.56
C ASN A 188 20.51 -3.29 -1.42
N ILE A 189 19.84 -3.63 -2.52
CA ILE A 189 19.22 -2.66 -3.43
C ILE A 189 17.75 -2.45 -3.00
N GLY A 190 17.24 -1.24 -3.23
CA GLY A 190 15.82 -0.94 -2.99
C GLY A 190 14.92 -1.87 -3.81
N LYS A 191 14.02 -2.60 -3.15
CA LYS A 191 13.04 -3.49 -3.82
C LYS A 191 12.13 -2.76 -4.80
N ASN A 192 12.05 -1.44 -4.64
CA ASN A 192 11.37 -0.53 -5.55
C ASN A 192 11.86 -0.65 -6.99
N HIS A 193 13.12 -1.02 -7.21
CA HIS A 193 13.66 -1.26 -8.55
C HIS A 193 12.98 -2.44 -9.27
N LEU A 194 12.42 -3.41 -8.54
CA LEU A 194 11.68 -4.54 -9.13
C LEU A 194 10.43 -4.10 -9.88
N MET A 195 9.80 -2.97 -9.50
CA MET A 195 8.66 -2.41 -10.23
C MET A 195 9.04 -1.86 -11.60
N GLY A 196 10.33 -1.73 -11.92
CA GLY A 196 10.81 -1.29 -13.23
C GLY A 196 10.30 -2.16 -14.38
N CYS A 197 10.08 -3.46 -14.14
CA CYS A 197 9.54 -4.36 -15.15
C CYS A 197 8.08 -4.04 -15.53
N LEU A 198 7.35 -3.30 -14.70
CA LEU A 198 5.99 -2.82 -14.99
C LEU A 198 6.02 -1.36 -15.48
N ILE A 199 6.80 -0.52 -14.82
CA ILE A 199 6.85 0.93 -15.13
C ILE A 199 7.40 1.17 -16.53
N VAL A 200 8.49 0.49 -16.93
CA VAL A 200 9.13 0.73 -18.24
C VAL A 200 8.20 0.36 -19.41
N PRO A 201 7.59 -0.85 -19.46
CA PRO A 201 6.67 -1.18 -20.54
C PRO A 201 5.44 -0.27 -20.60
N VAL A 202 4.91 0.13 -19.45
CA VAL A 202 3.75 1.03 -19.39
C VAL A 202 4.10 2.41 -19.94
N ILE A 203 5.25 2.97 -19.56
CA ILE A 203 5.71 4.26 -20.09
C ILE A 203 5.89 4.16 -21.60
N LEU A 204 6.53 3.10 -22.09
CA LEU A 204 6.72 2.89 -23.53
C LEU A 204 5.39 2.78 -24.27
N PHE A 205 4.42 2.03 -23.75
CA PHE A 205 3.10 1.86 -24.36
C PHE A 205 2.28 3.16 -24.48
N PHE A 206 2.46 4.12 -23.56
CA PHE A 206 1.72 5.39 -23.62
C PHE A 206 2.45 6.49 -24.40
N ILE A 207 3.78 6.37 -24.58
CA ILE A 207 4.59 7.37 -25.31
C ILE A 207 4.75 7.00 -26.78
N LEU A 208 4.89 5.72 -27.10
CA LEU A 208 5.20 5.18 -28.43
C LEU A 208 3.94 4.59 -29.07
#